data_AF-A9XU49-F1
#
_entry.id   AF-A9XU49-F1
#
_cell.length_a   1.000
_cell.length_b   1.000
_cell.length_c   1.000
_cell.angle_alpha   90.00
_cell.angle_beta   90.00
_cell.angle_gamma   90.00
#
_symmetry.space_group_name_H-M   'P 1'
#
loop_
_entity.id
_entity.type
_entity.pdbx_description
1 polymer ?
#
loop_
_entity_poly.entity_id
_entity_poly.type
_entity_poly.pdbx_seq_one_letter_code
_entity_poly.pdbx_strand_id
1 'polypeptide(L)'
;HERRLRRRDHLVQENGDPDLSCSIDELDPWTAWAYKPRTISFLFVGACFLIWASGALDPESNKSGDLVTSVKRGVWAMIAVFLTYCLLQAPSTVLTRPHPAVWRLVHGMAVVYLVALTFLLFQTRDDARQFMKFLHPDLGVELPERSYGADCRIYIPENPSSRFKNVYETLFDEYVLAHILGWWGKAILIRNQPLLWVLSTGIEFMELTFRHMLPKFNECWWDSIILDILTC
;
A
#
# COMPACT_ATOMS: atom_id res chain seq x y z
N HIS A 1 8.59 52.15 26.54
CA HIS A 1 9.23 51.31 25.50
C HIS A 1 9.03 49.80 25.75
N GLU A 2 8.92 49.34 27.01
CA GLU A 2 8.76 47.92 27.36
C GLU A 2 7.40 47.27 26.98
N ARG A 3 6.29 48.02 26.95
CA ARG A 3 4.97 47.46 26.59
C ARG A 3 4.83 47.02 25.13
N ARG A 4 5.68 47.53 24.22
CA ARG A 4 5.67 47.13 22.79
C ARG A 4 6.51 45.88 22.53
N LEU A 5 7.55 45.63 23.35
CA LEU A 5 8.37 44.42 23.25
C LEU A 5 7.57 43.18 23.71
N ARG A 6 6.87 43.29 24.85
CA ARG A 6 6.04 42.19 25.38
C ARG A 6 4.87 41.77 24.47
N ARG A 7 4.36 42.68 23.62
CA ARG A 7 3.34 42.36 22.60
C ARG A 7 3.94 41.69 21.36
N ARG A 8 5.20 41.96 21.04
CA ARG A 8 5.91 41.35 19.90
C ARG A 8 6.31 39.91 20.23
N ASP A 9 6.68 39.63 21.47
CA ASP A 9 7.00 38.27 21.94
C ASP A 9 5.75 37.38 21.97
N HIS A 10 4.59 37.93 22.36
CA HIS A 10 3.31 37.20 22.31
C HIS A 10 2.84 36.86 20.88
N LEU A 11 3.08 37.76 19.91
CA LEU A 11 2.70 37.53 18.50
C LEU A 11 3.61 36.53 17.77
N VAL A 12 4.85 36.33 18.26
CA VAL A 12 5.75 35.31 17.69
C VAL A 12 5.43 33.91 18.22
N GLN A 13 4.85 33.82 19.42
CA GLN A 13 4.46 32.54 20.02
C GLN A 13 3.14 31.99 19.46
N GLU A 14 2.33 32.80 18.78
CA GLU A 14 1.06 32.39 18.17
C GLU A 14 1.21 31.68 16.80
N ASN A 15 2.42 31.67 16.22
CA ASN A 15 2.70 31.06 14.92
C ASN A 15 3.28 29.63 15.00
N GLY A 16 3.41 29.07 16.20
CA GLY A 16 3.74 27.66 16.39
C GLY A 16 2.58 26.99 17.10
N ASP A 17 1.93 26.01 16.45
CA ASP A 17 0.85 25.21 17.02
C ASP A 17 1.18 24.79 18.47
N PRO A 18 0.54 25.40 19.49
CA PRO A 18 0.81 25.10 20.90
C PRO A 18 0.48 23.64 21.22
N ASP A 19 -0.49 23.07 20.49
CA ASP A 19 -0.94 21.68 20.62
C ASP A 19 0.15 20.65 20.26
N LEU A 20 1.11 21.01 19.40
CA LEU A 20 2.21 20.10 19.04
C LEU A 20 3.30 20.07 20.12
N SER A 21 3.51 21.20 20.80
CA SER A 21 4.53 21.28 21.87
C SER A 21 4.11 20.50 23.12
N CYS A 22 2.83 20.58 23.50
CA CYS A 22 2.28 19.87 24.65
C CYS A 22 2.26 18.34 24.43
N SER A 23 2.00 17.89 23.20
CA SER A 23 1.98 16.46 22.87
C SER A 23 3.37 15.83 22.80
N ILE A 24 4.42 16.57 22.39
CA ILE A 24 5.79 16.03 22.31
C ILE A 24 6.39 15.77 23.70
N ASP A 25 6.05 16.58 24.72
CA ASP A 25 6.51 16.38 26.11
C ASP A 25 5.80 15.21 26.82
N GLU A 26 4.68 14.72 26.27
CA GLU A 26 3.94 13.55 26.80
C GLU A 26 4.36 12.21 26.14
N LEU A 27 5.21 12.26 25.11
CA LEU A 27 5.74 11.06 24.44
C LEU A 27 6.96 10.49 25.17
N ASP A 28 7.04 9.16 25.25
CA ASP A 28 8.21 8.46 25.79
C ASP A 28 9.51 8.98 25.14
N PRO A 29 10.58 9.27 25.90
CA PRO A 29 11.84 9.83 25.38
C PRO A 29 12.45 9.01 24.23
N TRP A 30 12.20 7.70 24.22
CA TRP A 30 12.63 6.77 23.18
C TRP A 30 11.85 6.91 21.86
N THR A 31 10.63 7.44 21.88
CA THR A 31 9.80 7.67 20.68
C THR A 31 9.79 9.14 20.26
N ALA A 32 10.01 10.08 21.17
CA ALA A 32 10.05 11.53 20.92
C ALA A 32 11.07 11.93 19.83
N TRP A 33 12.18 11.19 19.70
CA TRP A 33 13.16 11.39 18.62
C TRP A 33 12.55 11.24 17.22
N ALA A 34 11.56 10.35 17.04
CA ALA A 34 10.92 10.06 15.75
C ALA A 34 9.96 11.18 15.30
N TYR A 35 9.46 11.99 16.23
CA TYR A 35 8.51 13.08 15.96
C TYR A 35 9.20 14.42 15.70
N LYS A 36 10.51 14.54 15.97
CA LYS A 36 11.27 15.77 15.71
C LYS A 36 11.60 15.89 14.21
N PRO A 37 11.05 16.89 13.49
CA PRO A 37 11.29 17.03 12.05
C PRO A 37 12.76 17.38 11.76
N ARG A 38 13.44 16.56 10.97
CA ARG A 38 14.83 16.77 10.51
C ARG A 38 14.90 16.94 8.99
N THR A 39 13.96 17.73 8.45
CA THR A 39 13.74 17.88 7.00
C THR A 39 15.02 18.23 6.23
N ILE A 40 15.82 19.18 6.73
CA ILE A 40 17.06 19.61 6.07
C ILE A 40 18.10 18.48 6.04
N SER A 41 18.26 17.74 7.14
CA SER A 41 19.20 16.61 7.19
C SER A 41 18.78 15.48 6.26
N PHE A 42 17.49 15.15 6.19
CA PHE A 42 16.97 14.13 5.26
C PHE A 42 17.12 14.54 3.80
N LEU A 43 16.87 15.81 3.47
CA LEU A 43 17.08 16.31 2.11
C LEU A 43 18.56 16.27 1.70
N PHE A 44 19.47 16.64 2.60
CA PHE A 44 20.91 16.59 2.34
C PHE A 44 21.41 15.15 2.11
N VAL A 45 21.06 14.23 3.01
CA VAL A 45 21.41 12.81 2.87
C VAL A 45 20.79 12.21 1.61
N GLY A 46 19.53 12.54 1.31
CA GLY A 46 18.84 12.11 0.10
C GLY A 46 19.53 12.61 -1.17
N ALA A 47 19.97 13.87 -1.22
CA ALA A 47 20.71 14.42 -2.35
C ALA A 47 22.06 13.71 -2.55
N CYS A 48 22.84 13.50 -1.48
CA CYS A 48 24.09 12.74 -1.54
C CYS A 48 23.87 11.30 -2.03
N PHE A 49 22.82 10.64 -1.53
CA PHE A 49 22.45 9.28 -1.94
C PHE A 49 22.05 9.21 -3.42
N LEU A 50 21.29 10.19 -3.94
CA LEU A 50 20.92 10.24 -5.36
C LEU A 50 22.13 10.46 -6.26
N ILE A 51 23.05 11.35 -5.87
CA ILE A 51 24.29 11.59 -6.64
C ILE A 51 25.10 10.30 -6.72
N TRP A 52 25.25 9.58 -5.61
CA TRP A 52 25.92 8.28 -5.58
C TRP A 52 25.17 7.23 -6.42
N ALA A 53 23.87 7.05 -6.20
CA ALA A 53 23.04 6.05 -6.87
C ALA A 53 22.90 6.31 -8.38
N SER A 54 22.95 7.56 -8.82
CA SER A 54 22.93 7.92 -10.25
C SER A 54 24.18 7.44 -11.01
N GLY A 55 25.27 7.15 -10.29
CA GLY A 55 26.56 6.82 -10.89
C GLY A 55 27.21 8.01 -11.61
N ALA A 56 26.78 9.24 -11.33
CA ALA A 56 27.34 10.46 -11.92
C ALA A 56 28.83 10.65 -11.60
N LEU A 57 29.32 10.04 -10.51
CA LEU A 57 30.72 10.12 -10.07
C LEU A 57 31.62 9.00 -10.63
N ASP A 58 31.05 7.94 -11.21
CA ASP A 58 31.79 6.81 -11.80
C ASP A 58 31.34 6.53 -13.25
N PRO A 59 31.75 7.38 -14.22
CA PRO A 59 31.33 7.28 -15.61
C PRO A 59 31.81 6.01 -16.32
N GLU A 60 32.89 5.39 -15.83
CA GLU A 60 33.45 4.14 -16.36
C GLU A 60 32.54 2.93 -16.13
N SER A 61 31.84 2.88 -14.98
CA SER A 61 30.95 1.75 -14.62
C SER A 61 29.64 1.73 -15.43
N ASN A 62 29.20 2.90 -15.92
CA ASN A 62 27.95 3.04 -16.69
C ASN A 62 28.12 2.71 -18.19
N LYS A 63 29.36 2.51 -18.70
CA LYS A 63 29.60 2.20 -20.12
C LYS A 63 29.13 0.79 -20.53
N SER A 64 28.99 -0.12 -19.58
CA SER A 64 28.57 -1.51 -19.81
C SER A 64 27.13 -1.81 -19.33
N GLY A 65 26.39 -0.78 -18.89
CA GLY A 65 25.03 -0.94 -18.36
C GLY A 65 23.99 -1.04 -19.48
N ASP A 66 23.20 -2.12 -19.50
CA ASP A 66 22.05 -2.28 -20.38
C ASP A 66 21.04 -1.13 -20.16
N LEU A 67 20.46 -0.58 -21.24
CA LEU A 67 19.53 0.57 -21.18
C LEU A 67 18.39 0.32 -20.20
N VAL A 68 17.90 -0.92 -20.15
CA VAL A 68 16.84 -1.38 -19.26
C VAL A 68 17.22 -1.19 -17.79
N THR A 69 18.46 -1.48 -17.42
CA THR A 69 18.94 -1.35 -16.03
C THR A 69 19.02 0.11 -15.59
N SER A 70 19.48 0.99 -16.49
CA SER A 70 19.53 2.44 -16.26
C SER A 70 18.14 3.04 -16.07
N VAL A 71 17.17 2.62 -16.90
CA VAL A 71 15.76 3.03 -16.77
C VAL A 71 15.15 2.53 -15.46
N LYS A 72 15.34 1.25 -15.11
CA LYS A 72 14.86 0.70 -13.83
C LYS A 72 15.39 1.49 -12.63
N ARG A 73 16.69 1.78 -12.61
CA ARG A 73 17.33 2.58 -11.55
C ARG A 73 16.74 3.99 -11.46
N GLY A 74 16.52 4.64 -12.59
CA GLY A 74 15.87 5.96 -12.67
C GLY A 74 14.45 5.95 -12.11
N VAL A 75 13.63 4.96 -12.48
CA VAL A 75 12.25 4.83 -11.97
C VAL A 75 12.23 4.62 -10.46
N TRP A 76 13.07 3.74 -9.93
CA TRP A 76 13.19 3.53 -8.48
C TRP A 76 13.64 4.81 -7.75
N ALA A 77 14.58 5.56 -8.31
CA ALA A 77 15.01 6.83 -7.75
C ALA A 77 13.88 7.87 -7.74
N MET A 78 13.11 7.99 -8.83
CA MET A 78 11.95 8.89 -8.89
C MET A 78 10.90 8.55 -7.82
N ILE A 79 10.57 7.27 -7.67
CA ILE A 79 9.63 6.80 -6.63
C ILE A 79 10.17 7.12 -5.24
N ALA A 80 11.46 6.84 -4.98
CA ALA A 80 12.07 7.10 -3.67
C ALA A 80 12.05 8.60 -3.30
N VAL A 81 12.35 9.48 -4.26
CA VAL A 81 12.28 10.94 -4.06
C VAL A 81 10.86 11.38 -3.77
N PHE A 82 9.89 10.89 -4.54
CA PHE A 82 8.49 11.22 -4.33
C PHE A 82 7.98 10.73 -2.97
N LEU A 83 8.29 9.51 -2.56
CA LEU A 83 7.93 8.99 -1.25
C LEU A 83 8.59 9.78 -0.11
N THR A 84 9.85 10.19 -0.29
CA THR A 84 10.54 11.07 0.67
C THR A 84 9.84 12.42 0.78
N TYR A 85 9.43 13.01 -0.35
CA TYR A 85 8.63 14.24 -0.36
C TYR A 85 7.30 14.05 0.38
N CYS A 86 6.55 12.98 0.11
CA CYS A 86 5.30 12.67 0.81
C CYS A 86 5.54 12.49 2.32
N LEU A 87 6.59 11.78 2.73
CA LEU A 87 6.95 11.60 4.13
C LEU A 87 7.15 12.95 4.86
N LEU A 88 7.85 13.89 4.21
CA LEU A 88 8.22 15.17 4.80
C LEU A 88 7.09 16.20 4.77
N GLN A 89 6.34 16.28 3.67
CA GLN A 89 5.42 17.39 3.38
C GLN A 89 3.95 17.01 3.34
N ALA A 90 3.59 15.72 3.26
CA ALA A 90 2.17 15.36 3.19
C ALA A 90 1.45 15.71 4.51
N PRO A 91 0.23 16.25 4.43
CA PRO A 91 -0.56 16.51 5.63
C PRO A 91 -0.82 15.19 6.38
N SER A 92 -0.92 15.27 7.71
CA SER A 92 -1.36 14.12 8.50
C SER A 92 -2.77 13.72 8.07
N THR A 93 -2.96 12.45 7.75
CA THR A 93 -4.30 11.90 7.50
C THR A 93 -5.06 11.80 8.83
N VAL A 94 -6.37 11.51 8.78
CA VAL A 94 -7.21 11.26 9.96
C VAL A 94 -6.67 10.12 10.84
N LEU A 95 -5.79 9.29 10.29
CA LEU A 95 -5.16 8.16 10.96
C LEU A 95 -3.85 8.58 11.60
N THR A 96 -3.84 8.64 12.92
CA THR A 96 -2.69 9.13 13.70
C THR A 96 -1.81 8.01 14.27
N ARG A 97 -2.30 6.75 14.33
CA ARG A 97 -1.58 5.59 14.88
C ARG A 97 -1.34 4.51 13.82
N PRO A 98 -0.20 3.78 13.81
CA PRO A 98 0.86 3.76 14.81
C PRO A 98 1.79 4.98 14.78
N HIS A 99 2.05 5.59 13.61
CA HIS A 99 2.82 6.82 13.49
C HIS A 99 2.38 7.63 12.25
N PRO A 100 2.28 8.97 12.31
CA PRO A 100 1.86 9.80 11.16
C PRO A 100 2.70 9.59 9.90
N ALA A 101 4.01 9.39 10.05
CA ALA A 101 4.93 9.06 8.94
C ALA A 101 4.50 7.84 8.12
N VAL A 102 3.99 6.78 8.78
CA VAL A 102 3.54 5.57 8.10
C VAL A 102 2.39 5.91 7.16
N TRP A 103 1.42 6.68 7.63
CA TRP A 103 0.27 7.07 6.82
C TRP A 103 0.62 8.03 5.69
N ARG A 104 1.60 8.91 5.90
CA ARG A 104 2.16 9.76 4.82
C ARG A 104 2.82 8.93 3.73
N LEU A 105 3.57 7.89 4.11
CA LEU A 105 4.15 6.94 3.16
C LEU A 105 3.09 6.11 2.44
N VAL A 106 2.10 5.59 3.17
CA VAL A 106 0.96 4.86 2.59
C VAL A 106 0.22 5.72 1.57
N HIS A 107 -0.02 6.99 1.89
CA HIS A 107 -0.61 7.94 0.94
C HIS A 107 0.28 8.14 -0.30
N GLY A 108 1.59 8.37 -0.11
CA GLY A 108 2.53 8.49 -1.22
C GLY A 108 2.55 7.24 -2.11
N MET A 109 2.58 6.04 -1.52
CA MET A 109 2.50 4.78 -2.27
C MET A 109 1.18 4.64 -3.02
N ALA A 110 0.05 5.02 -2.40
CA ALA A 110 -1.26 4.99 -3.04
C ALA A 110 -1.31 5.94 -4.27
N VAL A 111 -0.69 7.12 -4.20
CA VAL A 111 -0.60 8.04 -5.34
C VAL A 111 0.27 7.46 -6.45
N VAL A 112 1.44 6.89 -6.12
CA VAL A 112 2.29 6.20 -7.11
C VAL A 112 1.53 5.06 -7.78
N TYR A 113 0.83 4.25 -6.99
CA TYR A 113 0.00 3.15 -7.49
C TYR A 113 -1.11 3.66 -8.41
N LEU A 114 -1.81 4.74 -8.03
CA LEU A 114 -2.86 5.34 -8.86
C LEU A 114 -2.30 5.83 -10.19
N VAL A 115 -1.16 6.53 -10.19
CA VAL A 115 -0.51 6.99 -11.43
C VAL A 115 -0.10 5.80 -12.30
N ALA A 116 0.45 4.75 -11.71
CA ALA A 116 0.79 3.52 -12.43
C ALA A 116 -0.45 2.84 -13.03
N LEU A 117 -1.56 2.76 -12.29
CA LEU A 117 -2.82 2.24 -12.79
C LEU A 117 -3.38 3.09 -13.94
N THR A 118 -3.32 4.41 -13.83
CA THR A 118 -3.77 5.29 -14.93
C THR A 118 -2.89 5.11 -16.17
N PHE A 119 -1.59 4.89 -16.02
CA PHE A 119 -0.73 4.53 -17.14
C PHE A 119 -1.14 3.19 -17.76
N LEU A 120 -1.33 2.15 -16.94
CA LEU A 120 -1.75 0.82 -17.41
C LEU A 120 -3.12 0.84 -18.09
N LEU A 121 -4.02 1.73 -17.68
CA LEU A 121 -5.35 1.88 -18.26
C LEU A 121 -5.31 2.24 -19.76
N PHE A 122 -4.27 2.96 -20.19
CA PHE A 122 -4.08 3.31 -21.61
C PHE A 122 -3.30 2.25 -22.40
N GLN A 123 -2.79 1.20 -21.76
CA GLN A 123 -2.05 0.13 -22.44
C GLN A 123 -2.99 -0.97 -22.94
N THR A 124 -2.59 -1.64 -24.03
CA THR A 124 -3.25 -2.88 -24.43
C THR A 124 -2.92 -3.99 -23.44
N ARG A 125 -3.72 -5.07 -23.40
CA ARG A 125 -3.49 -6.20 -22.48
C ARG A 125 -2.11 -6.83 -22.67
N ASP A 126 -1.66 -6.94 -23.92
CA ASP A 126 -0.38 -7.56 -24.24
C ASP A 126 0.80 -6.64 -23.91
N ASP A 127 0.67 -5.35 -24.20
CA ASP A 127 1.69 -4.36 -23.85
C ASP A 127 1.82 -4.19 -22.34
N ALA A 128 0.70 -4.15 -21.61
CA ALA A 128 0.67 -4.13 -20.15
C ALA A 128 1.36 -5.37 -19.57
N ARG A 129 1.10 -6.55 -20.13
CA ARG A 129 1.72 -7.81 -19.71
C ARG A 129 3.24 -7.79 -19.94
N GLN A 130 3.70 -7.32 -21.10
CA GLN A 130 5.14 -7.16 -21.34
C GLN A 130 5.76 -6.08 -20.44
N PHE A 131 5.02 -5.00 -20.14
CA PHE A 131 5.48 -3.96 -19.22
C PHE A 131 5.74 -4.51 -17.82
N MET A 132 4.94 -5.45 -17.32
CA MET A 132 5.16 -6.07 -16.01
C MET A 132 6.52 -6.78 -15.87
N LYS A 133 7.18 -7.17 -16.98
CA LYS A 133 8.55 -7.73 -16.96
C LYS A 133 9.60 -6.73 -16.47
N PHE A 134 9.33 -5.42 -16.58
CA PHE A 134 10.22 -4.42 -16.00
C PHE A 134 10.24 -4.48 -14.48
N LEU A 135 9.13 -4.88 -13.85
CA LEU A 135 9.06 -5.04 -12.39
C LEU A 135 9.76 -6.31 -11.94
N HIS A 136 9.43 -7.46 -12.54
CA HIS A 136 10.06 -8.73 -12.20
C HIS A 136 10.08 -9.68 -13.42
N PRO A 137 11.19 -10.42 -13.65
CA PRO A 137 11.43 -11.14 -14.90
C PRO A 137 10.43 -12.27 -15.16
N ASP A 138 9.89 -12.88 -14.10
CA ASP A 138 8.95 -14.00 -14.22
C ASP A 138 7.52 -13.58 -14.60
N LEU A 139 7.25 -12.27 -14.72
CA LEU A 139 5.97 -11.78 -15.21
C LEU A 139 5.90 -11.79 -16.74
N GLY A 140 4.73 -11.43 -17.26
CA GLY A 140 4.51 -11.25 -18.67
C GLY A 140 4.10 -12.50 -19.44
N VAL A 141 3.74 -13.56 -18.70
CA VAL A 141 3.04 -14.75 -19.19
C VAL A 141 1.56 -14.67 -18.84
N GLU A 142 0.73 -15.38 -19.59
CA GLU A 142 -0.68 -15.54 -19.25
C GLU A 142 -0.79 -16.47 -18.04
N LEU A 143 -1.39 -15.96 -16.94
CA LEU A 143 -1.64 -16.79 -15.76
C LEU A 143 -2.86 -17.67 -16.02
N PRO A 144 -2.84 -18.94 -15.56
CA PRO A 144 -4.01 -19.79 -15.66
C PRO A 144 -5.17 -19.19 -14.88
N GLU A 145 -6.31 -19.00 -15.55
CA GLU A 145 -7.54 -18.56 -14.89
C GLU A 145 -8.13 -19.75 -14.11
N ARG A 146 -8.25 -19.59 -12.79
CA ARG A 146 -8.88 -20.56 -11.90
C ARG A 146 -10.31 -20.12 -11.63
N SER A 147 -11.25 -21.06 -11.76
CA SER A 147 -12.64 -20.90 -11.32
C SER A 147 -12.82 -21.70 -10.04
N TYR A 148 -13.09 -21.03 -8.92
CA TYR A 148 -13.26 -21.66 -7.61
C TYR A 148 -14.63 -22.33 -7.47
N GLY A 149 -15.65 -21.77 -8.12
CA GLY A 149 -17.04 -22.21 -8.11
C GLY A 149 -17.35 -23.35 -9.09
N ALA A 150 -16.34 -24.06 -9.61
CA ALA A 150 -16.56 -25.19 -10.53
C ALA A 150 -17.11 -26.44 -9.80
N ASP A 151 -16.70 -26.69 -8.56
CA ASP A 151 -17.23 -27.76 -7.70
C ASP A 151 -17.28 -27.28 -6.24
N CYS A 152 -18.47 -27.01 -5.73
CA CYS A 152 -18.66 -26.47 -4.38
C CYS A 152 -19.02 -27.51 -3.32
N ARG A 153 -18.74 -28.79 -3.60
CA ARG A 153 -18.91 -29.85 -2.61
C ARG A 153 -17.84 -29.73 -1.53
N ILE A 154 -18.30 -29.56 -0.29
CA ILE A 154 -17.43 -29.51 0.90
C ILE A 154 -16.75 -30.87 1.10
N TYR A 155 -17.47 -31.98 0.87
CA TYR A 155 -16.99 -33.33 1.07
C TYR A 155 -17.07 -34.15 -0.22
N ILE A 156 -15.92 -34.69 -0.64
CA ILE A 156 -15.73 -35.47 -1.88
C ILE A 156 -15.11 -36.81 -1.51
N PRO A 157 -15.93 -37.84 -1.25
CA PRO A 157 -15.42 -39.15 -0.86
C PRO A 157 -14.70 -39.87 -2.00
N GLU A 158 -14.91 -39.47 -3.25
CA GLU A 158 -14.32 -40.10 -4.44
C GLU A 158 -12.84 -39.71 -4.67
N ASN A 159 -12.34 -38.73 -3.94
CA ASN A 159 -11.00 -38.21 -4.16
C ASN A 159 -9.95 -38.97 -3.31
N PRO A 160 -8.90 -39.55 -3.95
CA PRO A 160 -7.91 -40.35 -3.24
C PRO A 160 -6.95 -39.54 -2.35
N SER A 161 -6.76 -38.24 -2.58
CA SER A 161 -5.79 -37.43 -1.83
C SER A 161 -6.37 -36.75 -0.59
N SER A 162 -7.57 -36.18 -0.69
CA SER A 162 -8.25 -35.52 0.43
C SER A 162 -9.75 -35.51 0.22
N ARG A 163 -10.49 -35.89 1.26
CA ARG A 163 -11.96 -35.86 1.26
C ARG A 163 -12.54 -34.44 1.32
N PHE A 164 -11.73 -33.43 1.64
CA PHE A 164 -12.11 -32.01 1.70
C PHE A 164 -11.22 -31.17 0.77
N LYS A 165 -10.85 -31.72 -0.39
CA LYS A 165 -9.90 -31.09 -1.31
C LYS A 165 -10.26 -29.64 -1.63
N ASN A 166 -11.51 -29.36 -2.01
CA ASN A 166 -11.91 -28.03 -2.47
C ASN A 166 -11.81 -27.01 -1.33
N VAL A 167 -12.23 -27.37 -0.11
CA VAL A 167 -12.11 -26.51 1.07
C VAL A 167 -10.65 -26.22 1.40
N TYR A 168 -9.80 -27.25 1.36
CA TYR A 168 -8.38 -27.08 1.65
C TYR A 168 -7.67 -26.20 0.61
N GLU A 169 -7.96 -26.40 -0.68
CA GLU A 169 -7.38 -25.59 -1.75
C GLU A 169 -7.80 -24.13 -1.68
N THR A 170 -9.05 -23.84 -1.31
CA THR A 170 -9.53 -22.46 -1.13
C THR A 170 -8.94 -21.81 0.14
N LEU A 171 -9.00 -22.46 1.30
CA LEU A 171 -8.57 -21.86 2.58
C LEU A 171 -7.07 -21.53 2.62
N PHE A 172 -6.25 -22.27 1.89
CA PHE A 172 -4.80 -22.03 1.81
C PHE A 172 -4.39 -21.27 0.54
N ASP A 173 -5.32 -20.63 -0.14
CA ASP A 173 -5.03 -19.76 -1.27
C ASP A 173 -4.57 -18.37 -0.81
N GLU A 174 -3.81 -17.70 -1.67
CA GLU A 174 -3.32 -16.33 -1.44
C GLU A 174 -4.45 -15.33 -1.25
N TYR A 175 -5.60 -15.57 -1.92
CA TYR A 175 -6.77 -14.69 -1.88
C TYR A 175 -7.47 -14.69 -0.51
N VAL A 176 -7.66 -15.86 0.11
CA VAL A 176 -8.27 -15.95 1.45
C VAL A 176 -7.37 -15.31 2.51
N LEU A 177 -6.05 -15.53 2.43
CA LEU A 177 -5.10 -14.87 3.32
C LEU A 177 -5.12 -13.35 3.15
N ALA A 178 -5.14 -12.86 1.90
CA ALA A 178 -5.26 -11.44 1.62
C ALA A 178 -6.60 -10.87 2.11
N HIS A 179 -7.70 -11.61 1.98
CA HIS A 179 -9.03 -11.22 2.45
C HIS A 179 -9.02 -11.05 3.97
N ILE A 180 -8.58 -12.06 4.74
CA ILE A 180 -8.57 -12.03 6.21
C ILE A 180 -7.70 -10.87 6.72
N LEU A 181 -6.49 -10.69 6.15
CA LEU A 181 -5.60 -9.60 6.53
C LEU A 181 -6.17 -8.23 6.16
N GLY A 182 -6.80 -8.13 4.99
CA GLY A 182 -7.47 -6.92 4.52
C GLY A 182 -8.67 -6.57 5.41
N TRP A 183 -9.47 -7.55 5.78
CA TRP A 183 -10.60 -7.39 6.68
C TRP A 183 -10.15 -6.94 8.07
N TRP A 184 -9.13 -7.58 8.64
CA TRP A 184 -8.57 -7.18 9.92
C TRP A 184 -8.04 -5.74 9.90
N GLY A 185 -7.38 -5.35 8.81
CA GLY A 185 -6.94 -3.96 8.60
C GLY A 185 -8.10 -2.96 8.55
N LYS A 186 -9.17 -3.29 7.79
CA LYS A 186 -10.41 -2.50 7.75
C LYS A 186 -11.05 -2.43 9.15
N ALA A 187 -11.04 -3.52 9.91
CA ALA A 187 -11.65 -3.59 11.22
C ALA A 187 -10.98 -2.64 12.23
N ILE A 188 -9.65 -2.60 12.25
CA ILE A 188 -8.88 -1.67 13.10
C ILE A 188 -9.10 -0.22 12.70
N LEU A 189 -9.27 0.02 11.40
CA LEU A 189 -9.46 1.34 10.82
C LEU A 189 -10.86 1.91 11.13
N ILE A 190 -11.90 1.14 10.82
CA ILE A 190 -13.30 1.57 10.85
C ILE A 190 -13.89 1.44 12.26
N ARG A 191 -13.43 0.45 13.04
CA ARG A 191 -13.85 0.21 14.44
C ARG A 191 -15.37 0.18 14.65
N ASN A 192 -16.11 -0.23 13.63
CA ASN A 192 -17.56 -0.29 13.63
C ASN A 192 -18.01 -1.59 12.95
N GLN A 193 -18.52 -2.53 13.74
CA GLN A 193 -18.87 -3.87 13.29
C GLN A 193 -20.02 -3.88 12.26
N PRO A 194 -21.16 -3.18 12.47
CA PRO A 194 -22.19 -3.07 11.44
C PRO A 194 -21.70 -2.50 10.12
N LEU A 195 -20.86 -1.46 10.16
CA LEU A 195 -20.34 -0.85 8.94
C LEU A 195 -19.39 -1.78 8.19
N LEU A 196 -18.56 -2.54 8.91
CA LEU A 196 -17.70 -3.57 8.31
C LEU A 196 -18.53 -4.65 7.61
N TRP A 197 -19.58 -5.14 8.26
CA TRP A 197 -20.45 -6.16 7.71
C TRP A 197 -21.18 -5.71 6.44
N VAL A 198 -21.62 -4.44 6.41
CA VAL A 198 -22.19 -3.82 5.20
C VAL A 198 -21.16 -3.74 4.08
N LEU A 199 -19.91 -3.40 4.40
CA LEU A 199 -18.83 -3.34 3.41
C LEU A 199 -18.48 -4.73 2.86
N SER A 200 -18.42 -5.76 3.71
CA SER A 200 -18.20 -7.15 3.26
C SER A 200 -19.32 -7.61 2.34
N THR A 201 -20.58 -7.41 2.74
CA THR A 201 -21.75 -7.69 1.90
C THR A 201 -21.70 -6.93 0.55
N GLY A 202 -21.22 -5.69 0.56
CA GLY A 202 -21.05 -4.88 -0.65
C GLY A 202 -19.98 -5.42 -1.61
N ILE A 203 -18.88 -5.96 -1.09
CA ILE A 203 -17.84 -6.60 -1.89
C ILE A 203 -18.38 -7.89 -2.51
N GLU A 204 -19.05 -8.75 -1.74
CA GLU A 204 -19.70 -9.95 -2.28
C GLU A 204 -20.69 -9.64 -3.40
N PHE A 205 -21.48 -8.57 -3.24
CA PHE A 205 -22.40 -8.15 -4.28
C PHE A 205 -21.67 -7.71 -5.56
N MET A 206 -20.53 -7.03 -5.43
CA MET A 206 -19.69 -6.68 -6.59
C MET A 206 -19.14 -7.94 -7.26
N GLU A 207 -18.64 -8.90 -6.50
CA GLU A 207 -18.08 -10.15 -7.03
C GLU A 207 -19.14 -10.97 -7.78
N LEU A 208 -20.33 -11.14 -7.18
CA LEU A 208 -21.48 -11.77 -7.82
C LEU A 208 -21.86 -11.06 -9.13
N THR A 209 -21.82 -9.73 -9.15
CA THR A 209 -22.14 -8.92 -10.35
C THR A 209 -21.08 -9.13 -11.45
N PHE A 210 -19.80 -9.16 -11.08
CA PHE A 210 -18.67 -9.17 -12.02
C PHE A 210 -18.10 -10.57 -12.32
N ARG A 211 -18.66 -11.65 -11.76
CA ARG A 211 -18.23 -13.04 -12.03
C ARG A 211 -18.21 -13.46 -13.51
N HIS A 212 -18.99 -12.78 -14.34
CA HIS A 212 -19.03 -13.01 -15.78
C HIS A 212 -17.86 -12.35 -16.53
N MET A 213 -17.25 -11.30 -15.94
CA MET A 213 -16.07 -10.63 -16.48
C MET A 213 -14.77 -11.25 -15.98
N LEU A 214 -14.75 -11.75 -14.75
CA LEU A 214 -13.58 -12.35 -14.12
C LEU A 214 -13.96 -13.70 -13.50
N PRO A 215 -13.49 -14.83 -14.08
CA PRO A 215 -13.80 -16.17 -13.58
C PRO A 215 -13.38 -16.42 -12.12
N LYS A 216 -12.41 -15.64 -11.60
CA LYS A 216 -11.98 -15.72 -10.20
C LYS A 216 -13.07 -15.34 -9.21
N PHE A 217 -13.97 -14.41 -9.56
CA PHE A 217 -15.10 -14.01 -8.69
C PHE A 217 -16.25 -15.02 -8.70
N ASN A 218 -16.15 -16.11 -9.47
CA ASN A 218 -17.08 -17.21 -9.35
C ASN A 218 -16.62 -18.12 -8.22
N GLU A 219 -17.03 -17.79 -7.00
CA GLU A 219 -16.65 -18.49 -5.79
C GLU A 219 -17.75 -19.44 -5.31
N CYS A 220 -17.45 -20.23 -4.28
CA CYS A 220 -18.42 -21.15 -3.73
C CYS A 220 -19.38 -20.47 -2.75
N TRP A 221 -20.62 -20.97 -2.70
CA TRP A 221 -21.63 -20.39 -1.81
C TRP A 221 -21.19 -20.32 -0.34
N TRP A 222 -20.38 -21.28 0.11
CA TRP A 222 -19.89 -21.33 1.49
C TRP A 222 -18.71 -20.38 1.71
N ASP A 223 -17.97 -20.02 0.66
CA ASP A 223 -16.92 -19.00 0.71
C ASP A 223 -17.60 -17.64 0.92
N SER A 224 -18.41 -17.23 -0.06
CA SER A 224 -19.12 -15.95 -0.05
C SER A 224 -20.00 -15.74 1.19
N ILE A 225 -20.75 -16.76 1.63
CA ILE A 225 -21.66 -16.59 2.77
C ILE A 225 -20.91 -16.75 4.09
N ILE A 226 -20.14 -17.82 4.27
CA ILE A 226 -19.59 -18.14 5.59
C ILE A 226 -18.29 -17.38 5.80
N LEU A 227 -17.36 -17.44 4.84
CA LEU A 227 -16.03 -16.86 4.98
C LEU A 227 -16.07 -15.33 4.80
N ASP A 228 -16.78 -14.84 3.79
CA ASP A 228 -16.71 -13.41 3.45
C ASP A 228 -17.80 -12.55 4.09
N ILE A 229 -19.02 -13.06 4.30
CA ILE A 229 -20.11 -12.29 4.95
C ILE A 229 -20.17 -12.52 6.46
N LEU A 230 -20.00 -13.75 6.94
CA LEU A 230 -20.24 -14.07 8.36
C LEU A 230 -18.98 -13.93 9.22
N THR A 231 -17.81 -14.34 8.73
CA THR A 231 -16.54 -14.16 9.47
C THR A 231 -15.88 -12.81 9.26
N CYS A 232 -16.19 -12.13 8.15
CA CYS A 232 -15.64 -10.84 7.79
C CYS A 232 -16.76 -9.78 7.77
#